data_AF-A0A518CZB9-F1
#
_entry.id   AF-A0A518CZB9-F1
#
_cell.length_a   1.000
_cell.length_b   1.000
_cell.length_c   1.000
_cell.angle_alpha   90.00
_cell.angle_beta   90.00
_cell.angle_gamma   90.00
#
_symmetry.space_group_name_H-M   'P 1'
#
loop_
_entity.id
_entity.type
_entity.pdbx_description
1 polymer ?
#
loop_
_entity_poly.entity_id
_entity_poly.type
_entity_poly.pdbx_seq_one_letter_code
_entity_poly.pdbx_strand_id
1 'polypeptide(L)'
;MAKKGAKRIRRSPEQIIADLEKQITDLKNRSKAKELKQDPSHKAAIAVVRGLDKAIEEAKEGGNNALAHALADGREPIAAYFADTGLELPKGRRPRGRRAKTA
;
A
#
# COMPACT_ATOMS: atom_id res chain seq x y z
N MET A 1 44.78 12.95 12.74
CA MET A 1 44.63 12.07 11.56
C MET A 1 43.43 12.56 10.73
N ALA A 2 43.65 13.41 9.73
CA ALA A 2 42.57 14.01 8.94
C ALA A 2 41.94 12.97 7.99
N LYS A 3 40.61 12.81 8.05
CA LYS A 3 39.84 11.95 7.13
C LYS A 3 40.02 12.48 5.69
N LYS A 4 40.64 11.67 4.84
CA LYS A 4 40.80 11.89 3.40
C LYS A 4 39.41 12.16 2.79
N GLY A 5 39.20 13.35 2.25
CA GLY A 5 37.91 13.77 1.70
C GLY A 5 37.46 12.83 0.57
N ALA A 6 36.25 12.27 0.70
CA ALA A 6 35.67 11.44 -0.34
C ALA A 6 35.48 12.27 -1.62
N LYS A 7 36.17 11.90 -2.71
CA LYS A 7 36.00 12.51 -4.04
C LYS A 7 34.54 12.35 -4.46
N ARG A 8 33.84 13.45 -4.71
CA ARG A 8 32.51 13.43 -5.34
C ARG A 8 32.63 12.81 -6.72
N ILE A 9 32.09 11.60 -6.89
CA ILE A 9 31.94 10.96 -8.19
C ILE A 9 30.79 11.68 -8.91
N ARG A 10 31.06 12.23 -10.10
CA ARG A 10 30.01 12.77 -10.98
C ARG A 10 29.22 11.59 -11.52
N ARG A 11 27.88 11.72 -11.53
CA ARG A 11 27.01 10.67 -12.09
C ARG A 11 27.36 10.47 -13.56
N SER A 12 27.46 9.22 -13.99
CA SER A 12 27.61 8.92 -15.41
C SER A 12 26.31 9.29 -16.16
N PRO A 13 26.38 9.55 -17.47
CA PRO A 13 25.18 9.74 -18.29
C PRO A 13 24.18 8.58 -18.14
N GLU A 14 24.67 7.33 -18.04
CA GLU A 14 23.85 6.14 -17.83
C GLU A 14 23.08 6.16 -16.50
N GLN A 15 23.72 6.61 -15.41
CA GLN A 15 23.05 6.75 -14.11
C GLN A 15 21.96 7.82 -14.17
N ILE A 16 22.20 8.91 -14.92
CA ILE A 16 21.21 9.97 -15.11
C ILE A 16 20.03 9.45 -15.94
N ILE A 17 20.27 8.67 -16.99
CA ILE A 17 19.22 8.05 -17.80
C ILE A 17 18.38 7.10 -16.94
N ALA A 18 19.01 6.23 -16.16
CA ALA A 18 18.31 5.31 -15.26
C ALA A 18 17.46 6.03 -14.20
N ASP A 19 17.96 7.14 -13.64
CA ASP A 19 17.21 7.98 -12.70
C ASP A 19 15.98 8.61 -13.39
N LEU A 20 16.14 9.10 -14.63
CA LEU A 20 15.04 9.71 -15.40
C LEU A 20 14.00 8.67 -15.83
N GLU A 21 14.41 7.47 -16.24
CA GLU A 21 13.49 6.38 -16.56
C GLU A 21 12.63 6.00 -15.35
N LYS A 22 13.22 5.91 -14.16
CA LYS A 22 12.48 5.71 -12.91
C LYS A 22 11.47 6.83 -12.65
N GLN A 23 11.87 8.09 -12.87
CA GLN A 23 10.96 9.22 -12.71
C GLN A 23 9.79 9.17 -13.70
N ILE A 24 10.03 8.73 -14.93
CA ILE A 24 8.99 8.54 -15.95
C ILE A 24 8.03 7.44 -15.53
N THR A 25 8.52 6.31 -15.03
CA THR A 25 7.66 5.22 -14.55
C THR A 25 6.79 5.68 -13.38
N ASP A 26 7.38 6.43 -12.43
CA ASP A 26 6.64 6.98 -11.29
C ASP A 26 5.56 7.95 -11.72
N LEU A 27 5.85 8.83 -12.69
CA LEU A 27 4.88 9.78 -13.24
C LEU A 27 3.71 9.08 -13.94
N LYS A 28 3.99 8.05 -14.74
CA LYS A 28 2.95 7.24 -15.40
C LYS A 28 2.07 6.49 -14.39
N ASN A 29 2.66 5.96 -13.33
CA ASN A 29 1.90 5.30 -12.27
C ASN A 29 1.01 6.30 -11.53
N ARG A 30 1.52 7.51 -11.27
CA ARG A 30 0.72 8.59 -10.65
C ARG A 30 -0.40 9.09 -11.54
N SER A 31 -0.22 9.19 -12.85
CA SER A 31 -1.29 9.63 -13.77
C SER A 31 -2.42 8.60 -13.82
N LYS A 32 -2.09 7.32 -13.98
CA LYS A 32 -3.06 6.22 -13.92
C LYS A 32 -3.81 6.17 -12.59
N ALA A 33 -3.10 6.32 -11.48
CA ALA A 33 -3.73 6.38 -10.17
C ALA A 33 -4.65 7.60 -9.98
N LYS A 34 -4.36 8.74 -10.64
CA LYS A 34 -5.23 9.91 -10.62
C LYS A 34 -6.49 9.67 -11.44
N GLU A 35 -6.37 9.08 -12.62
CA GLU A 35 -7.51 8.75 -13.50
C GLU A 35 -8.47 7.77 -12.80
N LEU A 36 -7.93 6.70 -12.23
CA LEU A 36 -8.73 5.72 -11.48
C LEU A 36 -9.38 6.35 -10.24
N LYS A 37 -8.72 7.31 -9.57
CA LYS A 37 -9.32 8.05 -8.44
C LYS A 37 -10.39 9.06 -8.86
N GLN A 38 -10.47 9.45 -10.14
CA GLN A 38 -11.50 10.37 -10.60
C GLN A 38 -12.84 9.66 -10.84
N ASP A 39 -12.81 8.39 -11.21
CA ASP A 39 -13.99 7.57 -11.43
C ASP A 39 -14.84 7.44 -10.13
N PRO A 40 -16.14 7.81 -10.19
CA PRO A 40 -17.06 7.68 -9.06
C PRO A 40 -17.13 6.27 -8.46
N SER A 41 -17.05 5.23 -9.30
CA SER A 41 -17.14 3.83 -8.86
C SER A 41 -15.95 3.44 -7.99
N HIS A 42 -14.75 3.82 -8.42
CA HIS A 42 -13.50 3.61 -7.70
C HIS A 42 -13.46 4.43 -6.40
N LYS A 43 -14.00 5.66 -6.39
CA LYS A 43 -14.14 6.46 -5.15
C LYS A 43 -15.04 5.76 -4.13
N ALA A 44 -16.18 5.22 -4.56
CA ALA A 44 -17.09 4.48 -3.69
C ALA A 44 -16.42 3.22 -3.12
N ALA A 45 -15.74 2.46 -3.98
CA ALA A 45 -15.00 1.27 -3.54
C ALA A 45 -13.85 1.60 -2.55
N ILE A 46 -13.13 2.71 -2.75
CA ILE A 46 -12.13 3.19 -1.78
C ILE A 46 -12.79 3.55 -0.43
N ALA A 47 -13.98 4.16 -0.45
CA ALA A 47 -14.73 4.47 0.77
C ALA A 47 -15.15 3.19 1.51
N VAL A 48 -15.57 2.16 0.79
CA VAL A 48 -15.88 0.84 1.36
C VAL A 48 -14.67 0.23 2.05
N VAL A 49 -13.49 0.25 1.41
CA VAL A 49 -12.25 -0.27 2.04
C VAL A 49 -11.93 0.47 3.33
N ARG A 50 -12.07 1.80 3.36
CA ARG A 50 -11.87 2.59 4.60
C ARG A 50 -12.90 2.25 5.68
N GLY A 51 -14.14 1.99 5.29
CA GLY A 51 -15.19 1.53 6.21
C GLY A 51 -14.84 0.17 6.82
N LEU A 52 -14.38 -0.78 5.98
CA LEU A 52 -13.92 -2.10 6.43
C LEU A 52 -12.72 -1.98 7.38
N ASP A 53 -11.73 -1.15 7.04
CA ASP A 53 -10.55 -0.95 7.89
C ASP A 53 -10.94 -0.43 9.30
N LYS A 54 -11.88 0.53 9.38
CA LYS A 54 -12.42 1.01 10.65
C LYS A 54 -13.18 -0.07 11.41
N ALA A 55 -14.07 -0.79 10.73
CA ALA A 55 -14.86 -1.86 11.35
C ALA A 55 -13.97 -2.99 11.89
N ILE A 56 -12.84 -3.29 11.24
CA ILE A 56 -11.82 -4.24 11.74
C ILE A 56 -11.17 -3.71 13.02
N GLU A 57 -10.88 -2.41 13.12
CA GLU A 57 -10.32 -1.81 14.32
C GLU A 57 -11.31 -1.84 15.48
N GLU A 58 -12.55 -1.41 15.24
CA GLU A 58 -13.63 -1.46 16.24
C GLU A 58 -13.94 -2.89 16.70
N ALA A 59 -13.96 -3.86 15.78
CA ALA A 59 -14.16 -5.26 16.12
C ALA A 59 -13.03 -5.83 16.99
N LYS A 60 -11.78 -5.37 16.79
CA LYS A 60 -10.65 -5.75 17.64
C LYS A 60 -10.75 -5.12 19.02
N GLU A 61 -11.12 -3.83 19.10
CA GLU A 61 -11.31 -3.12 20.36
C GLU A 61 -12.44 -3.75 21.19
N GLY A 62 -13.53 -4.14 20.54
CA GLY A 62 -14.63 -4.88 21.15
C GLY A 62 -14.36 -6.37 21.43
N GLY A 63 -13.16 -6.87 21.13
CA GLY A 63 -12.77 -8.27 21.35
C GLY A 63 -13.45 -9.29 20.43
N ASN A 64 -14.21 -8.85 19.43
CA ASN A 64 -14.89 -9.71 18.46
C ASN A 64 -13.95 -10.08 17.30
N ASN A 65 -13.00 -10.97 17.60
CA ASN A 65 -12.01 -11.41 16.63
C ASN A 65 -12.63 -12.14 15.42
N ALA A 66 -13.76 -12.85 15.61
CA ALA A 66 -14.44 -13.53 14.51
C ALA A 66 -14.95 -12.54 13.46
N LEU A 67 -15.58 -11.44 13.91
CA LEU A 67 -16.01 -10.35 13.02
C LEU A 67 -14.82 -9.65 12.37
N ALA A 68 -13.74 -9.40 13.13
CA ALA A 68 -12.53 -8.78 12.60
C ALA A 68 -11.88 -9.62 11.49
N HIS A 69 -11.91 -10.96 11.60
CA HIS A 69 -11.44 -11.87 10.56
C HIS A 69 -12.36 -11.86 9.34
N ALA A 70 -13.68 -11.98 9.52
CA ALA A 70 -14.62 -11.95 8.40
C ALA A 70 -14.54 -10.65 7.58
N LEU A 71 -14.38 -9.50 8.24
CA LEU A 71 -14.18 -8.21 7.58
C LEU A 71 -12.83 -8.12 6.86
N ALA A 72 -11.78 -8.72 7.42
CA ALA A 72 -10.48 -8.78 6.77
C ALA A 72 -10.49 -9.66 5.50
N ASP A 73 -11.24 -10.75 5.51
CA ASP A 73 -11.40 -11.64 4.36
C ASP A 73 -12.17 -10.94 3.23
N GLY A 74 -13.23 -10.19 3.55
CA GLY A 74 -13.97 -9.38 2.57
C GLY A 74 -13.15 -8.23 1.97
N ARG A 75 -12.16 -7.73 2.70
CA ARG A 75 -11.24 -6.67 2.23
C ARG A 75 -10.23 -7.18 1.20
N GLU A 76 -9.82 -8.45 1.28
CA GLU A 76 -8.77 -9.03 0.44
C GLU A 76 -9.06 -8.97 -1.07
N PRO A 77 -10.22 -9.41 -1.59
CA PRO A 77 -10.50 -9.38 -3.03
C PRO A 77 -10.57 -7.95 -3.57
N ILE A 78 -11.11 -7.01 -2.80
CA ILE A 78 -11.17 -5.60 -3.19
C ILE A 78 -9.76 -5.03 -3.27
N ALA A 79 -8.90 -5.36 -2.29
CA ALA A 79 -7.51 -4.92 -2.29
C ALA A 79 -6.69 -5.51 -3.45
N ALA A 80 -6.94 -6.77 -3.83
CA ALA A 80 -6.30 -7.40 -4.98
C ALA A 80 -6.68 -6.70 -6.29
N TYR A 81 -7.96 -6.41 -6.52
CA TYR A 81 -8.42 -5.66 -7.69
C TYR A 81 -7.73 -4.29 -7.84
N PHE A 82 -7.58 -3.57 -6.73
CA PHE A 82 -6.89 -2.28 -6.75
C PHE A 82 -5.39 -2.42 -7.02
N ALA A 83 -4.73 -3.46 -6.50
CA ALA A 83 -3.34 -3.74 -6.80
C ALA A 83 -3.12 -4.04 -8.30
N ASP A 84 -3.99 -4.86 -8.89
CA ASP A 84 -3.93 -5.21 -10.32
C ASP A 84 -4.17 -4.00 -11.23
N THR A 85 -5.00 -3.05 -10.80
CA THR A 85 -5.24 -1.78 -11.52
C THR A 85 -4.14 -0.73 -11.28
N GLY A 86 -3.09 -1.05 -10.52
CA GLY A 86 -1.96 -0.15 -10.24
C GLY A 86 -2.24 0.89 -9.16
N LEU A 87 -3.29 0.68 -8.36
CA LEU A 87 -3.71 1.51 -7.25
C LEU A 87 -3.34 0.80 -5.94
N GLU A 88 -2.16 1.08 -5.41
CA GLU A 88 -1.77 0.55 -4.11
C GLU A 88 -2.62 1.18 -3.00
N LEU A 89 -3.54 0.38 -2.46
CA LEU A 89 -4.28 0.75 -1.25
C LEU A 89 -3.36 0.66 -0.02
N PRO A 90 -3.61 1.48 1.01
CA PRO A 90 -2.88 1.38 2.27
C PRO A 90 -2.90 -0.05 2.80
N LYS A 91 -1.77 -0.53 3.33
CA LYS A 91 -1.68 -1.88 3.90
C LYS A 91 -2.57 -1.96 5.14
N GLY A 92 -3.69 -2.68 5.03
CA GLY A 92 -4.60 -2.90 6.16
C GLY A 92 -3.90 -3.69 7.27
N ARG A 93 -4.05 -3.26 8.53
CA ARG A 93 -3.52 -3.98 9.68
C ARG A 93 -4.34 -5.25 9.91
N ARG A 94 -3.97 -6.36 9.28
CA ARG A 94 -4.65 -7.65 9.46
C ARG A 94 -4.64 -8.09 10.94
N PRO A 95 -5.75 -8.63 11.47
CA PRO A 95 -5.75 -9.22 12.80
C PRO A 95 -4.71 -10.34 12.86
N ARG A 96 -3.81 -10.28 13.86
CA ARG A 96 -2.85 -11.37 14.07
C ARG A 96 -3.58 -12.51 14.75
N GLY A 97 -3.58 -13.68 14.14
CA GLY A 97 -4.04 -14.90 14.80
C GLY A 97 -3.24 -15.13 16.09
N ARG A 98 -3.93 -15.57 17.15
CA ARG A 98 -3.27 -15.98 18.39
C ARG A 98 -2.46 -17.24 18.07
N ARG A 99 -1.12 -17.17 18.15
CA ARG A 99 -0.30 -18.39 18.04
C ARG A 99 -0.68 -19.31 19.20
N ALA A 100 -1.00 -20.56 18.90
CA ALA A 100 -1.19 -21.59 19.92
C ALA A 100 0.09 -21.66 20.76
N LYS A 101 -0.06 -21.57 22.08
CA LYS A 101 1.04 -21.72 23.02
C LYS A 101 1.43 -23.20 22.94
N THR A 102 2.54 -23.53 22.30
CA THR A 102 3.12 -24.87 22.36
C THR A 102 3.32 -25.22 23.83
N ALA A 103 2.70 -26.33 24.24
CA ALA A 103 2.72 -26.88 25.59
C ALA A 103 4.12 -27.35 25.98
#